data_AF-A0A813NEN1-F1
#
_entry.id   AF-A0A813NEN1-F1
#
_cell.length_a   1.000
_cell.length_b   1.000
_cell.length_c   1.000
_cell.angle_alpha   90.00
_cell.angle_beta   90.00
_cell.angle_gamma   90.00
#
_symmetry.space_group_name_H-M   'P 1'
#
loop_
_entity.id
_entity.type
_entity.pdbx_description
1 polymer ?
#
loop_
_entity_poly.entity_id
_entity_poly.type
_entity_poly.pdbx_seq_one_letter_code
_entity_poly.pdbx_strand_id
1 'polypeptide(L)'
;MKEKLWPSIVRITHENQISTRNLIEDITDKVNEKFVTEVIIQNTNEISKRAAAALWRTLDTNEMKLCNQTNIQSYNSLMETLSSLLNEDILTWGQQKMAISLLRLLLQKHVPIPSLCIKTFVDFLVHDNIELRECATKAIAALCRLQKPPGIYVEKTLNITNDHCHPGDRDDNLWITINDYKPPETQIEWEKTCFLDKSYHGYYCWPKIIKYSMNKRERYTQNNMPEQVTILYDHFVDKNFIIQVIQLMIFDDEEDDVAEFNKTRFFMFKVNRKNKDFLFEYVVD
;
A
#
# COMPACT_ATOMS: atom_id res chain seq x y z
N MET A 1 -8.58 -4.65 -22.98
CA MET A 1 -9.77 -3.76 -23.10
C MET A 1 -9.61 -2.47 -22.30
N LYS A 2 -9.27 -2.52 -21.00
CA LYS A 2 -9.04 -1.33 -20.15
C LYS A 2 -7.97 -0.38 -20.68
N GLU A 3 -6.87 -0.94 -21.18
CA GLU A 3 -5.75 -0.20 -21.79
C GLU A 3 -6.19 0.84 -22.83
N LYS A 4 -7.25 0.56 -23.60
CA LYS A 4 -7.80 1.52 -24.56
C LYS A 4 -8.97 2.31 -23.99
N LEU A 5 -9.83 1.65 -23.22
CA LEU A 5 -11.09 2.22 -22.73
C LEU A 5 -10.85 3.36 -21.74
N TRP A 6 -9.98 3.16 -20.75
CA TRP A 6 -9.79 4.14 -19.67
C TRP A 6 -9.17 5.45 -20.15
N PRO A 7 -8.08 5.46 -20.94
CA PRO A 7 -7.57 6.69 -21.54
C PRO A 7 -8.62 7.38 -22.43
N SER A 8 -9.45 6.60 -23.14
CA SER A 8 -10.51 7.17 -23.97
C SER A 8 -11.59 7.87 -23.15
N ILE A 9 -12.01 7.28 -22.01
CA ILE A 9 -13.00 7.88 -21.10
C ILE A 9 -12.47 9.17 -20.47
N VAL A 10 -11.18 9.20 -20.08
CA VAL A 10 -10.54 10.40 -19.54
C VAL A 10 -10.52 11.54 -20.56
N ARG A 11 -10.25 11.22 -21.84
CA ARG A 11 -10.15 12.21 -22.92
C ARG A 11 -11.49 12.76 -23.39
N ILE A 12 -12.62 12.21 -22.95
CA ILE A 12 -13.90 12.69 -23.49
C ILE A 12 -14.15 14.11 -22.96
N THR A 13 -14.21 15.07 -23.88
CA THR A 13 -14.48 16.48 -23.60
C THR A 13 -15.98 16.70 -23.42
N HIS A 14 -16.37 17.24 -22.26
CA HIS A 14 -17.76 17.48 -21.93
C HIS A 14 -17.94 18.86 -21.31
N GLU A 15 -17.92 19.88 -22.14
CA GLU A 15 -17.99 21.25 -21.63
C GLU A 15 -19.41 21.82 -21.62
N ASN A 16 -20.41 21.20 -22.27
CA ASN A 16 -21.67 21.92 -22.55
C ASN A 16 -22.96 21.32 -21.97
N GLN A 17 -23.01 20.07 -21.51
CA GLN A 17 -24.26 19.45 -21.03
C GLN A 17 -24.10 18.79 -19.65
N ILE A 18 -24.93 19.22 -18.70
CA ILE A 18 -24.97 18.73 -17.31
C ILE A 18 -25.23 17.21 -17.25
N SER A 19 -26.12 16.70 -18.12
CA SER A 19 -26.43 15.27 -18.18
C SER A 19 -25.21 14.41 -18.49
N THR A 20 -24.33 14.87 -19.38
CA THR A 20 -23.13 14.11 -19.75
C THR A 20 -22.07 14.16 -18.66
N ARG A 21 -21.94 15.29 -17.96
CA ARG A 21 -21.09 15.40 -16.78
C ARG A 21 -21.52 14.45 -15.67
N ASN A 22 -22.81 14.46 -15.32
CA ASN A 22 -23.36 13.57 -14.30
C ASN A 22 -23.17 12.09 -14.65
N LEU A 23 -23.38 11.73 -15.92
CA LEU A 23 -23.14 10.36 -16.39
C LEU A 23 -21.68 9.92 -16.17
N ILE A 24 -20.73 10.84 -16.34
CA ILE A 24 -19.30 10.54 -16.20
C ILE A 24 -18.87 10.44 -14.75
N GLU A 25 -19.38 11.33 -13.91
CA GLU A 25 -19.20 11.23 -12.46
C GLU A 25 -19.76 9.87 -11.98
N ASP A 26 -20.98 9.50 -12.40
CA ASP A 26 -21.60 8.20 -12.10
C ASP A 26 -20.77 7.00 -12.59
N ILE A 27 -20.20 7.08 -13.81
CA ILE A 27 -19.32 6.03 -14.35
C ILE A 27 -18.05 5.92 -13.48
N THR A 28 -17.45 7.06 -13.13
CA THR A 28 -16.22 7.11 -12.34
C THR A 28 -16.46 6.52 -10.95
N ASP A 29 -17.56 6.89 -10.31
CA ASP A 29 -17.93 6.38 -8.99
C ASP A 29 -18.24 4.88 -9.03
N LYS A 30 -18.98 4.41 -10.03
CA LYS A 30 -19.24 2.97 -10.22
C LYS A 30 -17.95 2.19 -10.47
N VAL A 31 -17.01 2.73 -11.23
CA VAL A 31 -15.70 2.11 -11.42
C VAL A 31 -14.96 2.08 -10.09
N ASN A 32 -14.87 3.18 -9.36
CA ASN A 32 -14.21 3.25 -8.06
C ASN A 32 -14.81 2.29 -7.02
N GLU A 33 -16.13 2.12 -7.00
CA GLU A 33 -16.84 1.27 -6.06
C GLU A 33 -16.72 -0.22 -6.42
N LYS A 34 -16.85 -0.57 -7.70
CA LYS A 34 -16.98 -1.95 -8.16
C LYS A 34 -15.69 -2.55 -8.74
N PHE A 35 -14.62 -1.77 -8.85
CA PHE A 35 -13.37 -2.27 -9.40
C PHE A 35 -12.77 -3.36 -8.52
N VAL A 36 -12.56 -4.52 -9.13
CA VAL A 36 -11.83 -5.63 -8.53
C VAL A 36 -10.43 -5.67 -9.13
N THR A 37 -9.42 -5.71 -8.27
CA THR A 37 -8.02 -5.83 -8.70
C THR A 37 -7.83 -7.12 -9.48
N GLU A 38 -7.41 -6.99 -10.75
CA GLU A 38 -7.12 -8.14 -11.60
C GLU A 38 -5.74 -8.72 -11.31
N VAL A 39 -5.65 -10.05 -11.38
CA VAL A 39 -4.40 -10.78 -11.24
C VAL A 39 -3.58 -10.63 -12.52
N ILE A 40 -2.49 -9.84 -12.45
CA ILE A 40 -1.56 -9.65 -13.58
C ILE A 40 -0.66 -10.88 -13.75
N ILE A 41 -0.07 -11.34 -12.64
CA ILE A 41 0.83 -12.48 -12.61
C ILE A 41 0.08 -13.70 -12.09
N GLN A 42 -0.13 -14.67 -12.98
CA GLN A 42 -0.71 -15.96 -12.63
C GLN A 42 0.41 -16.94 -12.32
N ASN A 43 0.36 -17.54 -11.13
CA ASN A 43 1.26 -18.61 -10.74
C ASN A 43 0.46 -19.74 -10.05
N THR A 44 0.71 -20.97 -10.47
CA THR A 44 0.03 -22.17 -9.95
C THR A 44 1.04 -23.02 -9.19
N ASN A 45 0.69 -23.47 -8.00
CA ASN A 45 1.56 -24.36 -7.22
C ASN A 45 1.69 -25.75 -7.89
N GLU A 46 2.77 -26.46 -7.56
CA GLU A 46 3.03 -27.79 -8.15
C GLU A 46 1.97 -28.83 -7.79
N ILE A 47 1.36 -28.70 -6.61
CA ILE A 47 0.31 -29.62 -6.15
C ILE A 47 -0.92 -29.53 -7.06
N SER A 48 -1.39 -28.32 -7.36
CA SER A 48 -2.52 -28.11 -8.26
C SER A 48 -2.19 -28.49 -9.69
N LYS A 49 -0.95 -28.28 -10.16
CA LYS A 49 -0.51 -28.77 -11.48
C LYS A 49 -0.59 -30.30 -11.59
N ARG A 50 -0.14 -31.03 -10.57
CA ARG A 50 -0.22 -32.50 -10.54
C ARG A 50 -1.67 -32.98 -10.51
N ALA A 51 -2.51 -32.36 -9.69
CA ALA A 51 -3.94 -32.69 -9.62
C ALA A 51 -4.64 -32.45 -10.97
N ALA A 52 -4.36 -31.32 -11.63
CA ALA A 52 -4.93 -31.01 -12.93
C ALA A 52 -4.45 -31.98 -14.03
N ALA A 53 -3.17 -32.38 -14.00
CA ALA A 53 -2.63 -33.37 -14.93
C ALA A 53 -3.26 -34.75 -14.74
N ALA A 54 -3.54 -35.14 -13.49
CA ALA A 54 -4.23 -36.39 -13.18
C ALA A 54 -5.72 -36.37 -13.60
N LEU A 55 -6.37 -35.20 -13.54
CA LEU A 55 -7.80 -35.05 -13.83
C LEU A 55 -8.11 -34.83 -15.32
N TRP A 56 -7.27 -34.08 -16.04
CA TRP A 56 -7.54 -33.71 -17.43
C TRP A 56 -6.27 -33.60 -18.27
N ARG A 57 -5.47 -32.55 -18.08
CA ARG A 57 -4.27 -32.27 -18.90
C ARG A 57 -3.20 -31.56 -18.11
N THR A 58 -1.96 -31.75 -18.53
CA THR A 58 -0.83 -30.94 -18.09
C THR A 58 -1.01 -29.50 -18.55
N LEU A 59 -0.85 -28.56 -17.63
CA LEU A 59 -0.89 -27.13 -17.93
C LEU A 59 0.40 -26.72 -18.64
N ASP A 60 0.30 -26.03 -19.78
CA ASP A 60 1.47 -25.46 -20.44
C ASP A 60 1.96 -24.23 -19.67
N THR A 61 3.16 -24.36 -19.10
CA THR A 61 3.81 -23.26 -18.38
C THR A 61 4.29 -22.13 -19.30
N ASN A 62 4.51 -22.41 -20.59
CA ASN A 62 4.99 -21.41 -21.54
C ASN A 62 3.87 -20.45 -21.96
N GLU A 63 2.68 -20.97 -22.27
CA GLU A 63 1.48 -20.15 -22.50
C GLU A 63 1.19 -19.22 -21.31
N MET A 64 1.30 -19.72 -20.08
CA MET A 64 1.08 -18.91 -18.86
C MET A 64 2.13 -17.80 -18.72
N LYS A 65 3.40 -18.09 -18.98
CA LYS A 65 4.47 -17.08 -18.96
C LYS A 65 4.25 -15.99 -20.01
N LEU A 66 3.84 -16.38 -21.22
CA LEU A 66 3.54 -15.43 -22.30
C LEU A 66 2.34 -14.54 -21.94
N CYS A 67 1.28 -15.13 -21.39
CA CYS A 67 0.12 -14.38 -20.90
C CYS A 67 0.52 -13.36 -19.81
N ASN A 68 1.34 -13.76 -18.84
CA ASN A 68 1.85 -12.86 -17.80
C ASN A 68 2.66 -11.71 -18.40
N GLN A 69 3.50 -11.97 -19.41
CA GLN A 69 4.28 -10.93 -20.08
C GLN A 69 3.37 -9.91 -20.79
N THR A 70 2.38 -10.39 -21.54
CA THR A 70 1.40 -9.51 -22.20
C THR A 70 0.61 -8.68 -21.19
N ASN A 71 0.20 -9.28 -20.07
CA ASN A 71 -0.53 -8.57 -19.02
C ASN A 71 0.32 -7.47 -18.36
N ILE A 72 1.61 -7.74 -18.10
CA ILE A 72 2.54 -6.75 -17.55
C ILE A 72 2.73 -5.60 -18.56
N GLN A 73 2.88 -5.90 -19.85
CA GLN A 73 3.01 -4.89 -20.89
C GLN A 73 1.77 -3.99 -20.98
N SER A 74 0.57 -4.59 -21.05
CA SER A 74 -0.69 -3.83 -21.05
C SER A 74 -0.90 -3.02 -19.77
N TYR A 75 -0.46 -3.54 -18.62
CA TYR A 75 -0.50 -2.81 -17.35
C TYR A 75 0.40 -1.57 -17.38
N ASN A 76 1.67 -1.73 -17.74
CA ASN A 76 2.62 -0.63 -17.81
C ASN A 76 2.17 0.43 -18.83
N SER A 77 1.75 -0.01 -20.02
CA SER A 77 1.22 0.85 -21.08
C SER A 77 0.02 1.69 -20.60
N LEU A 78 -0.95 1.07 -19.91
CA LEU A 78 -2.10 1.78 -19.34
C LEU A 78 -1.69 2.80 -18.28
N MET A 79 -0.83 2.39 -17.35
CA MET A 79 -0.33 3.24 -16.25
C MET A 79 0.42 4.45 -16.79
N GLU A 80 1.34 4.25 -17.73
CA GLU A 80 2.11 5.31 -18.38
C GLU A 80 1.24 6.22 -19.23
N THR A 81 0.28 5.68 -19.98
CA THR A 81 -0.66 6.48 -20.79
C THR A 81 -1.51 7.41 -19.92
N LEU A 82 -2.06 6.89 -18.81
CA LEU A 82 -2.85 7.71 -17.88
C LEU A 82 -1.99 8.78 -17.19
N SER A 83 -0.74 8.45 -16.84
CA SER A 83 0.17 9.40 -16.21
C SER A 83 0.63 10.48 -17.19
N SER A 84 0.86 10.11 -18.45
CA SER A 84 1.19 11.06 -19.51
C SER A 84 0.05 12.04 -19.74
N LEU A 85 -1.20 11.54 -19.76
CA LEU A 85 -2.40 12.37 -19.86
C LEU A 85 -2.52 13.37 -18.70
N LEU A 86 -2.18 12.98 -17.48
CA LEU A 86 -2.19 13.87 -16.31
C LEU A 86 -1.15 15.00 -16.41
N ASN A 87 -0.05 14.77 -17.13
CA ASN A 87 0.99 15.77 -17.36
C ASN A 87 0.72 16.65 -18.60
N GLU A 88 -0.34 16.37 -19.36
CA GLU A 88 -0.78 17.23 -20.47
C GLU A 88 -1.67 18.37 -19.92
N ASP A 89 -1.30 19.63 -20.15
CA ASP A 89 -2.05 20.84 -19.71
C ASP A 89 -3.43 21.01 -20.38
N ILE A 90 -3.88 20.02 -21.14
CA ILE A 90 -5.11 20.06 -21.94
C ILE A 90 -6.31 19.55 -21.12
N LEU A 91 -6.07 18.78 -20.05
CA LEU A 91 -7.15 18.18 -19.27
C LEU A 91 -7.79 19.18 -18.31
N THR A 92 -9.13 19.14 -18.26
CA THR A 92 -9.89 19.82 -17.20
C THR A 92 -9.66 19.14 -15.84
N TRP A 93 -9.85 19.87 -14.74
CA TRP A 93 -9.67 19.32 -13.38
C TRP A 93 -10.52 18.06 -13.11
N GLY A 94 -11.73 17.98 -13.68
CA GLY A 94 -12.60 16.81 -13.54
C GLY A 94 -12.03 15.57 -14.26
N GLN A 95 -11.42 15.77 -15.43
CA GLN A 95 -10.73 14.71 -16.17
C GLN A 95 -9.45 14.29 -15.44
N GLN A 96 -8.69 15.24 -14.89
CA GLN A 96 -7.54 14.95 -14.05
C GLN A 96 -7.94 14.12 -12.82
N LYS A 97 -9.04 14.49 -12.14
CA LYS A 97 -9.57 13.76 -10.98
C LYS A 97 -9.93 12.32 -11.32
N MET A 98 -10.59 12.12 -12.45
CA MET A 98 -10.88 10.77 -12.94
C MET A 98 -9.59 9.99 -13.23
N ALA A 99 -8.67 10.58 -13.99
CA ALA A 99 -7.44 9.91 -14.41
C ALA A 99 -6.58 9.48 -13.21
N ILE A 100 -6.38 10.36 -12.21
CA ILE A 100 -5.61 10.02 -11.01
C ILE A 100 -6.35 8.97 -10.15
N SER A 101 -7.68 9.01 -10.10
CA SER A 101 -8.46 7.99 -9.39
C SER A 101 -8.33 6.61 -10.05
N LEU A 102 -8.45 6.54 -11.38
CA LEU A 102 -8.25 5.32 -12.16
C LEU A 102 -6.81 4.80 -12.00
N LEU A 103 -5.81 5.68 -12.07
CA LEU A 103 -4.40 5.31 -11.87
C LEU A 103 -4.18 4.71 -10.48
N ARG A 104 -4.81 5.28 -9.43
CA ARG A 104 -4.74 4.75 -8.07
C ARG A 104 -5.33 3.34 -7.94
N LEU A 105 -6.40 3.01 -8.68
CA LEU A 105 -7.00 1.66 -8.66
C LEU A 105 -6.05 0.59 -9.22
N LEU A 106 -5.10 0.98 -10.06
CA LEU A 106 -4.11 0.09 -10.68
C LEU A 106 -2.89 -0.18 -9.79
N LEU A 107 -2.80 0.40 -8.59
CA LEU A 107 -1.70 0.13 -7.67
C LEU A 107 -1.72 -1.35 -7.23
N GLN A 108 -0.65 -2.09 -7.55
CA GLN A 108 -0.52 -3.51 -7.23
C GLN A 108 0.79 -3.82 -6.49
N LYS A 109 0.79 -4.90 -5.70
CA LYS A 109 1.96 -5.35 -4.93
C LYS A 109 2.96 -6.15 -5.77
N HIS A 110 2.48 -6.93 -6.73
CA HIS A 110 3.28 -7.97 -7.40
C HIS A 110 4.01 -7.50 -8.65
N VAL A 111 3.67 -6.30 -9.15
CA VAL A 111 4.24 -5.72 -10.37
C VAL A 111 4.84 -4.37 -9.99
N PRO A 112 6.08 -4.07 -10.39
CA PRO A 112 6.67 -2.77 -10.13
C PRO A 112 5.85 -1.67 -10.82
N ILE A 113 5.66 -0.58 -10.10
CA ILE A 113 4.89 0.57 -10.58
C ILE A 113 5.83 1.43 -11.44
N PRO A 114 5.40 1.88 -12.64
CA PRO A 114 6.24 2.71 -13.49
C PRO A 114 6.62 4.02 -12.80
N SER A 115 7.87 4.44 -12.98
CA SER A 115 8.46 5.61 -12.33
C SER A 115 7.71 6.92 -12.63
N LEU A 116 7.21 7.06 -13.85
CA LEU A 116 6.39 8.21 -14.26
C LEU A 116 5.14 8.35 -13.38
N CYS A 117 4.46 7.25 -13.07
CA CYS A 117 3.24 7.26 -12.27
C CYS A 117 3.51 7.74 -10.85
N ILE A 118 4.65 7.34 -10.28
CA ILE A 118 5.04 7.74 -8.93
C ILE A 118 5.35 9.22 -8.88
N LYS A 119 6.11 9.73 -9.86
CA LYS A 119 6.37 11.16 -10.00
C LYS A 119 5.06 11.95 -10.07
N THR A 120 4.15 11.55 -10.97
CA THR A 120 2.82 12.18 -11.07
C THR A 120 2.05 12.17 -9.75
N PHE A 121 2.04 11.07 -8.98
CA PHE A 121 1.38 11.06 -7.67
C PHE A 121 2.04 12.00 -6.66
N VAL A 122 3.37 12.11 -6.67
CA VAL A 122 4.12 12.99 -5.77
C VAL A 122 3.90 14.45 -6.14
N ASP A 123 4.00 14.79 -7.42
CA ASP A 123 3.78 16.14 -7.94
C ASP A 123 2.38 16.64 -7.60
N PHE A 124 1.37 15.75 -7.66
CA PHE A 124 -0.01 16.10 -7.35
C PHE A 124 -0.27 16.34 -5.85
N LEU A 125 0.67 16.05 -4.94
CA LEU A 125 0.53 16.40 -3.52
C LEU A 125 0.53 17.92 -3.29
N VAL A 126 1.16 18.68 -4.19
CA VAL A 126 1.23 20.15 -4.13
C VAL A 126 0.38 20.83 -5.20
N HIS A 127 -0.50 20.07 -5.87
CA HIS A 127 -1.40 20.61 -6.88
C HIS A 127 -2.35 21.65 -6.27
N ASP A 128 -2.75 22.68 -7.02
CA ASP A 128 -3.64 23.74 -6.54
C ASP A 128 -5.05 23.26 -6.12
N ASN A 129 -5.51 22.12 -6.63
CA ASN A 129 -6.86 21.62 -6.41
C ASN A 129 -6.87 20.60 -5.26
N ILE A 130 -7.67 20.87 -4.22
CA ILE A 130 -7.77 20.03 -3.02
C ILE A 130 -8.19 18.58 -3.32
N GLU A 131 -9.12 18.36 -4.24
CA GLU A 131 -9.59 17.01 -4.58
C GLU A 131 -8.48 16.17 -5.25
N LEU A 132 -7.64 16.81 -6.07
CA LEU A 132 -6.49 16.17 -6.69
C LEU A 132 -5.42 15.83 -5.63
N ARG A 133 -5.15 16.74 -4.69
CA ARG A 133 -4.27 16.47 -3.54
C ARG A 133 -4.77 15.32 -2.67
N GLU A 134 -6.07 15.23 -2.44
CA GLU A 134 -6.64 14.10 -1.70
C GLU A 134 -6.43 12.76 -2.42
N CYS A 135 -6.68 12.73 -3.73
CA CYS A 135 -6.46 11.54 -4.55
C CYS A 135 -4.98 11.12 -4.53
N ALA A 136 -4.06 12.08 -4.66
CA ALA A 136 -2.62 11.87 -4.54
C ALA A 136 -2.25 11.34 -3.15
N THR A 137 -2.76 11.94 -2.08
CA THR A 137 -2.52 11.49 -0.70
C THR A 137 -2.97 10.04 -0.51
N LYS A 138 -4.15 9.67 -1.01
CA LYS A 138 -4.66 8.28 -0.99
C LYS A 138 -3.74 7.33 -1.77
N ALA A 139 -3.19 7.77 -2.90
CA ALA A 139 -2.28 7.01 -3.73
C ALA A 139 -0.90 6.82 -3.06
N ILE A 140 -0.29 7.88 -2.54
CA ILE A 140 0.99 7.82 -1.81
C ILE A 140 0.86 6.94 -0.57
N ALA A 141 -0.22 7.06 0.21
CA ALA A 141 -0.48 6.17 1.34
C ALA A 141 -0.62 4.69 0.92
N ALA A 142 -1.15 4.41 -0.27
CA ALA A 142 -1.15 3.06 -0.83
C ALA A 142 0.24 2.62 -1.29
N LEU A 143 0.99 3.48 -1.99
CA LEU A 143 2.35 3.23 -2.44
C LEU A 143 3.28 2.90 -1.28
N CYS A 144 3.29 3.71 -0.22
CA CYS A 144 4.08 3.45 0.98
C CYS A 144 3.80 2.07 1.57
N ARG A 145 2.52 1.66 1.61
CA ARG A 145 2.11 0.32 2.08
C ARG A 145 2.60 -0.81 1.17
N LEU A 146 2.57 -0.60 -0.13
CA LEU A 146 3.01 -1.59 -1.13
C LEU A 146 4.54 -1.76 -1.12
N GLN A 147 5.26 -0.65 -0.94
CA GLN A 147 6.72 -0.59 -0.89
C GLN A 147 7.30 -0.83 0.51
N LYS A 148 6.51 -1.37 1.44
CA LYS A 148 7.03 -1.74 2.75
C LYS A 148 7.93 -2.97 2.62
N PRO A 149 9.16 -2.97 3.18
CA PRO A 149 9.96 -4.17 3.31
C PRO A 149 9.19 -5.28 4.06
N PRO A 150 9.40 -6.57 3.71
CA PRO A 150 8.77 -7.65 4.45
C PRO A 150 9.24 -7.62 5.92
N GLY A 151 8.29 -7.83 6.84
CA GLY A 151 8.63 -7.98 8.25
C GLY A 151 9.34 -9.32 8.48
N ILE A 152 10.34 -9.33 9.35
CA ILE A 152 10.97 -10.57 9.83
C ILE A 152 10.09 -11.11 10.94
N TYR A 153 9.60 -12.34 10.81
CA TYR A 153 8.78 -13.00 11.81
C TYR A 153 9.49 -14.24 12.35
N VAL A 154 9.37 -14.46 13.66
CA VAL A 154 9.84 -15.67 14.33
C VAL A 154 8.64 -16.47 14.80
N GLU A 155 8.70 -17.77 14.55
CA GLU A 155 7.74 -18.73 15.09
C GLU A 155 8.35 -19.41 16.31
N LYS A 156 7.63 -19.34 17.43
CA LYS A 156 8.01 -19.98 18.69
C LYS A 156 6.94 -21.00 19.06
N THR A 157 7.32 -22.27 19.11
CA THR A 157 6.48 -23.34 19.65
C THR A 157 6.48 -23.23 21.16
N LEU A 158 5.28 -23.16 21.75
CA LEU A 158 5.13 -23.16 23.20
C LEU A 158 4.79 -24.56 23.67
N ASN A 159 5.71 -25.17 24.41
CA ASN A 159 5.49 -26.46 25.07
C ASN A 159 4.84 -26.23 26.43
N ILE A 160 3.66 -25.62 26.43
CA ILE A 160 2.91 -25.38 27.67
C ILE A 160 1.87 -26.50 27.79
N THR A 161 1.96 -27.26 28.88
CA THR A 161 0.99 -28.29 29.23
C THR A 161 -0.36 -27.62 29.48
N ASN A 162 -1.33 -27.92 28.63
CA ASN A 162 -2.65 -27.28 28.58
C ASN A 162 -3.58 -27.65 29.76
N ASP A 163 -3.05 -28.24 30.83
CA ASP A 163 -3.86 -28.89 31.86
C ASP A 163 -4.77 -27.92 32.62
N HIS A 164 -4.47 -26.62 32.63
CA HIS A 164 -5.30 -25.60 33.29
C HIS A 164 -5.45 -24.32 32.47
N CYS A 165 -6.16 -24.41 31.35
CA CYS A 165 -6.57 -23.29 30.51
C CYS A 165 -7.63 -22.41 31.23
N HIS A 166 -7.24 -21.23 31.72
CA HIS A 166 -8.15 -20.28 32.39
C HIS A 166 -7.74 -18.83 32.11
N PRO A 167 -8.71 -17.88 32.07
CA PRO A 167 -8.42 -16.48 31.82
C PRO A 167 -7.70 -15.85 33.01
N GLY A 168 -6.84 -14.88 32.71
CA GLY A 168 -6.23 -13.99 33.71
C GLY A 168 -4.70 -14.06 33.74
N ASP A 169 -4.14 -13.50 34.80
CA ASP A 169 -2.71 -13.49 35.05
C ASP A 169 -2.30 -14.87 35.59
N ARG A 170 -1.36 -15.51 34.90
CA ARG A 170 -0.87 -16.86 35.17
C ARG A 170 0.65 -16.85 35.14
N ASP A 171 1.30 -17.72 35.89
CA ASP A 171 2.75 -17.78 35.98
C ASP A 171 3.45 -17.86 34.60
N ASP A 172 2.82 -18.54 33.63
CA ASP A 172 3.32 -18.69 32.27
C ASP A 172 3.16 -17.45 31.37
N ASN A 173 2.30 -16.49 31.75
CA ASN A 173 2.06 -15.25 31.02
C ASN A 173 2.49 -13.97 31.76
N LEU A 174 2.99 -14.04 33.00
CA LEU A 174 3.44 -12.85 33.73
C LEU A 174 4.48 -12.02 32.96
N TRP A 175 5.36 -12.66 32.18
CA TRP A 175 6.40 -12.00 31.39
C TRP A 175 5.88 -11.05 30.29
N ILE A 176 4.60 -11.11 29.92
CA ILE A 176 3.97 -10.17 28.97
C ILE A 176 3.20 -9.05 29.67
N THR A 177 3.05 -9.11 31.00
CA THR A 177 2.37 -8.07 31.77
C THR A 177 3.29 -6.86 31.98
N ILE A 178 2.71 -5.68 32.15
CA ILE A 178 3.48 -4.42 32.30
C ILE A 178 4.30 -4.41 33.59
N ASN A 179 3.81 -5.06 34.66
CA ASN A 179 4.42 -4.99 35.98
C ASN A 179 5.79 -5.68 36.03
N ASP A 180 5.97 -6.76 35.27
CA ASP A 180 7.22 -7.53 35.20
C ASP A 180 8.04 -7.23 33.94
N TYR A 181 7.60 -6.27 33.13
CA TYR A 181 8.29 -5.89 31.90
C TYR A 181 9.56 -5.08 32.21
N LYS A 182 10.70 -5.59 31.74
CA LYS A 182 11.97 -4.87 31.72
C LYS A 182 12.22 -4.35 30.31
N PRO A 183 12.21 -3.03 30.08
CA PRO A 183 12.52 -2.50 28.77
C PRO A 183 13.96 -2.85 28.39
N PRO A 184 14.20 -3.27 27.14
CA PRO A 184 15.57 -3.51 26.68
C PRO A 184 16.35 -2.19 26.69
N GLU A 185 17.58 -2.23 27.19
CA GLU A 185 18.43 -1.03 27.33
C GLU A 185 19.41 -0.89 26.16
N THR A 186 19.69 -2.01 25.48
CA THR A 186 20.59 -2.04 24.31
C THR A 186 19.87 -2.40 23.02
N GLN A 187 20.43 -2.00 21.88
CA GLN A 187 19.91 -2.36 20.56
C GLN A 187 19.84 -3.89 20.37
N ILE A 188 20.82 -4.63 20.88
CA ILE A 188 20.89 -6.10 20.78
C ILE A 188 19.76 -6.74 21.59
N GLU A 189 19.48 -6.22 22.78
CA GLU A 189 18.34 -6.66 23.60
C GLU A 189 17.03 -6.33 22.90
N TRP A 190 16.87 -5.09 22.40
CA TRP A 190 15.67 -4.68 21.67
C TRP A 190 15.39 -5.60 20.49
N GLU A 191 16.40 -5.91 19.67
CA GLU A 191 16.25 -6.82 18.51
C GLU A 191 15.86 -8.25 18.89
N LYS A 192 16.23 -8.70 20.09
CA LYS A 192 15.94 -10.05 20.61
C LYS A 192 14.66 -10.12 21.44
N THR A 193 14.16 -8.99 21.93
CA THR A 193 12.94 -8.95 22.75
C THR A 193 11.72 -9.35 21.92
N CYS A 194 10.91 -10.24 22.49
CA CYS A 194 9.64 -10.66 21.91
C CYS A 194 8.54 -9.66 22.31
N PHE A 195 8.13 -8.80 21.38
CA PHE A 195 6.91 -8.00 21.56
C PHE A 195 5.73 -8.69 20.89
N LEU A 196 4.70 -8.99 21.69
CA LEU A 196 3.45 -9.53 21.18
C LEU A 196 2.53 -8.38 20.76
N ASP A 197 2.28 -8.26 19.46
CA ASP A 197 1.36 -7.25 18.91
C ASP A 197 -0.10 -7.46 19.36
N LYS A 198 -0.43 -8.66 19.84
CA LYS A 198 -1.79 -9.08 20.17
C LYS A 198 -1.97 -9.17 21.68
N SER A 199 -2.78 -8.27 22.22
CA SER A 199 -3.11 -8.21 23.65
C SER A 199 -3.82 -9.44 24.20
N TYR A 200 -4.39 -10.29 23.34
CA TYR A 200 -5.13 -11.49 23.76
C TYR A 200 -4.28 -12.76 23.81
N HIS A 201 -3.05 -12.76 23.28
CA HIS A 201 -2.21 -13.95 23.33
C HIS A 201 -1.84 -14.29 24.77
N GLY A 202 -2.07 -15.53 25.18
CA GLY A 202 -1.78 -15.97 26.54
C GLY A 202 -2.78 -15.50 27.58
N TYR A 203 -3.81 -14.71 27.25
CA TYR A 203 -4.81 -14.30 28.24
C TYR A 203 -5.67 -15.49 28.71
N TYR A 204 -6.26 -16.25 27.79
CA TYR A 204 -7.02 -17.47 28.11
C TYR A 204 -6.18 -18.75 27.97
N CYS A 205 -5.51 -18.89 26.83
CA CYS A 205 -4.47 -19.89 26.60
C CYS A 205 -3.47 -19.41 25.56
N TRP A 206 -2.37 -20.13 25.49
CA TRP A 206 -1.39 -19.96 24.43
C TRP A 206 -1.77 -20.76 23.18
N PRO A 207 -1.56 -20.19 21.98
CA PRO A 207 -1.61 -20.98 20.77
C PRO A 207 -0.42 -21.94 20.74
N LYS A 208 -0.55 -23.06 20.00
CA LYS A 208 0.54 -24.03 19.82
C LYS A 208 1.81 -23.38 19.25
N ILE A 209 1.63 -22.43 18.35
CA ILE A 209 2.69 -21.67 17.71
C ILE A 209 2.35 -20.20 17.86
N ILE A 210 3.27 -19.43 18.43
CA ILE A 210 3.21 -17.97 18.39
C ILE A 210 4.07 -17.48 17.24
N LYS A 211 3.49 -16.63 16.40
CA LYS A 211 4.21 -15.84 15.42
C LYS A 211 4.26 -14.39 15.87
N TYR A 212 5.46 -13.84 16.02
CA TYR A 212 5.67 -12.44 16.38
C TYR A 212 6.71 -11.80 15.45
N SER A 213 6.60 -10.48 15.26
CA SER A 213 7.58 -9.73 14.48
C SER A 213 8.86 -9.58 15.28
N MET A 214 10.02 -9.81 14.67
CA MET A 214 11.27 -9.33 15.26
C MET A 214 11.30 -7.81 15.20
N ASN A 215 12.02 -7.23 16.15
CA ASN A 215 12.31 -5.80 16.16
C ASN A 215 13.43 -5.42 15.19
N LYS A 216 14.21 -6.42 14.74
CA LYS A 216 15.10 -6.27 13.60
C LYS A 216 14.27 -5.98 12.35
N ARG A 217 14.52 -4.83 11.73
CA ARG A 217 13.86 -4.39 10.50
C ARG A 217 14.79 -4.62 9.31
N GLU A 218 14.29 -5.19 8.23
CA GLU A 218 14.96 -5.03 6.93
C GLU A 218 14.82 -3.57 6.52
N ARG A 219 15.93 -2.96 6.13
CA ARG A 219 16.00 -1.55 5.73
C ARG A 219 16.47 -1.45 4.28
N TYR A 220 15.97 -0.44 3.59
CA TYR A 220 16.53 0.04 2.35
C TYR A 220 17.86 0.74 2.63
N THR A 221 18.87 0.30 1.91
CA THR A 221 20.19 0.88 1.74
C THR A 221 20.26 1.41 0.32
N GLN A 222 21.24 2.26 0.01
CA GLN A 222 21.44 2.77 -1.35
C GLN A 222 21.55 1.64 -2.41
N ASN A 223 21.99 0.44 -2.02
CA ASN A 223 22.20 -0.68 -2.94
C ASN A 223 20.97 -1.56 -3.20
N ASN A 224 19.96 -1.55 -2.33
CA ASN A 224 18.79 -2.45 -2.42
C ASN A 224 17.45 -1.69 -2.50
N MET A 225 17.48 -0.36 -2.56
CA MET A 225 16.29 0.47 -2.67
C MET A 225 15.68 0.34 -4.07
N PRO A 226 14.39 -0.03 -4.18
CA PRO A 226 13.69 0.02 -5.45
C PRO A 226 13.60 1.45 -5.97
N GLU A 227 13.67 1.62 -7.30
CA GLU A 227 13.56 2.92 -7.96
C GLU A 227 12.31 3.71 -7.51
N GLN A 228 11.21 3.00 -7.27
CA GLN A 228 9.96 3.56 -6.75
C GLN A 228 10.13 4.26 -5.39
N VAL A 229 10.92 3.65 -4.51
CA VAL A 229 11.19 4.17 -3.16
C VAL A 229 12.20 5.31 -3.23
N THR A 230 13.18 5.24 -4.14
CA THR A 230 14.14 6.32 -4.38
C THR A 230 13.44 7.60 -4.78
N ILE A 231 12.51 7.55 -5.75
CA ILE A 231 11.75 8.72 -6.18
C ILE A 231 10.97 9.33 -5.01
N LEU A 232 10.30 8.50 -4.20
CA LEU A 232 9.59 8.97 -3.01
C LEU A 232 10.55 9.60 -1.99
N TYR A 233 11.67 8.95 -1.71
CA TYR A 233 12.66 9.44 -0.75
C TYR A 233 13.23 10.79 -1.18
N ASP A 234 13.66 10.94 -2.43
CA ASP A 234 14.27 12.16 -2.96
C ASP A 234 13.35 13.37 -2.81
N HIS A 235 12.05 13.21 -3.07
CA HIS A 235 11.08 14.31 -2.91
C HIS A 235 10.77 14.62 -1.45
N PHE A 236 10.63 13.61 -0.59
CA PHE A 236 10.27 13.83 0.82
C PHE A 236 11.45 14.32 1.68
N VAL A 237 12.69 14.11 1.22
CA VAL A 237 13.90 14.70 1.82
C VAL A 237 14.05 16.17 1.46
N ASP A 238 13.50 16.63 0.33
CA ASP A 238 13.45 18.05 0.00
C ASP A 238 12.56 18.80 1.00
N LYS A 239 13.22 19.65 1.80
CA LYS A 239 12.57 20.47 2.82
C LYS A 239 11.52 21.41 2.23
N ASN A 240 11.76 21.97 1.05
CA ASN A 240 10.83 22.93 0.46
C ASN A 240 9.54 22.22 0.05
N PHE A 241 9.67 21.06 -0.60
CA PHE A 241 8.54 20.22 -0.99
C PHE A 241 7.71 19.79 0.23
N ILE A 242 8.34 19.22 1.26
CA ILE A 242 7.58 18.71 2.41
C ILE A 242 6.91 19.84 3.22
N ILE A 243 7.55 21.00 3.34
CA ILE A 243 6.96 22.19 3.97
C ILE A 243 5.72 22.62 3.19
N GLN A 244 5.79 22.68 1.87
CA GLN A 244 4.66 23.04 1.02
C GLN A 244 3.50 22.05 1.17
N VAL A 245 3.78 20.73 1.15
CA VAL A 245 2.76 19.70 1.38
C VAL A 245 2.08 19.87 2.73
N ILE A 246 2.84 20.10 3.81
CA ILE A 246 2.29 20.29 5.16
C ILE A 246 1.45 21.57 5.24
N GLN A 247 1.91 22.68 4.64
CA GLN A 247 1.16 23.94 4.61
C GLN A 247 -0.18 23.77 3.90
N LEU A 248 -0.21 23.09 2.75
CA LEU A 248 -1.44 22.78 2.04
C LEU A 248 -2.36 21.87 2.87
N MET A 249 -1.81 20.86 3.55
CA MET A 249 -2.61 20.02 4.45
C MET A 249 -3.25 20.80 5.61
N ILE A 250 -2.56 21.81 6.15
CA ILE A 250 -3.13 22.67 7.20
C ILE A 250 -4.24 23.54 6.62
N PHE A 251 -3.98 24.19 5.49
CA PHE A 251 -4.96 25.04 4.81
C PHE A 251 -6.24 24.28 4.43
N ASP A 252 -6.08 23.03 3.98
CA ASP A 252 -7.19 22.13 3.63
C ASP A 252 -8.11 21.79 4.82
N ASP A 253 -7.61 21.91 6.07
CA ASP A 253 -8.41 21.67 7.28
C ASP A 253 -9.00 22.96 7.86
N GLU A 254 -8.53 24.14 7.44
CA GLU A 254 -9.04 25.43 7.94
C GLU A 254 -10.45 25.76 7.41
N GLU A 255 -10.93 25.07 6.37
CA GLU A 255 -12.31 25.21 5.87
C GLU A 255 -13.36 24.55 6.77
N ASP A 256 -12.97 23.55 7.57
CA ASP A 256 -13.86 22.86 8.50
C ASP A 256 -13.68 23.42 9.93
N ASP A 257 -14.76 23.96 10.53
CA ASP A 257 -14.77 24.54 11.90
C ASP A 257 -14.32 23.55 13.02
N VAL A 258 -14.06 22.28 12.68
CA VAL A 258 -13.58 21.24 13.58
C VAL A 258 -12.46 20.45 12.91
N ALA A 259 -11.22 20.60 13.42
CA ALA A 259 -10.09 19.80 12.99
C ALA A 259 -10.28 18.32 13.37
N GLU A 260 -10.69 17.49 12.41
CA GLU A 260 -10.84 16.05 12.58
C GLU A 260 -9.55 15.29 12.23
N PHE A 261 -9.34 14.15 12.89
CA PHE A 261 -8.20 13.29 12.58
C PHE A 261 -8.33 12.67 11.17
N ASN A 262 -7.50 13.15 10.24
CA ASN A 262 -7.45 12.61 8.88
C ASN A 262 -6.65 11.29 8.82
N LYS A 263 -7.37 10.17 8.82
CA LYS A 263 -6.80 8.81 8.69
C LYS A 263 -5.93 8.63 7.44
N THR A 264 -6.28 9.27 6.33
CA THR A 264 -5.58 9.10 5.06
C THR A 264 -4.21 9.77 5.12
N ARG A 265 -4.13 11.03 5.57
CA ARG A 265 -2.87 11.74 5.78
C ARG A 265 -1.99 11.02 6.79
N PHE A 266 -2.58 10.50 7.87
CA PHE A 266 -1.86 9.65 8.82
C PHE A 266 -1.23 8.41 8.15
N PHE A 267 -1.95 7.72 7.25
CA PHE A 267 -1.40 6.57 6.53
C PHE A 267 -0.41 6.92 5.41
N MET A 268 -0.35 8.18 4.98
CA MET A 268 0.70 8.65 4.06
C MET A 268 2.06 8.58 4.74
N PHE A 269 2.13 9.05 5.99
CA PHE A 269 3.35 9.00 6.79
C PHE A 269 3.55 7.63 7.44
N LYS A 270 2.48 7.01 7.94
CA LYS A 270 2.54 5.72 8.65
C LYS A 270 2.15 4.55 7.77
N VAL A 271 3.11 3.66 7.52
CA VAL A 271 2.96 2.53 6.59
C VAL A 271 2.08 1.40 7.14
N ASN A 272 1.89 1.29 8.46
CA ASN A 272 1.08 0.19 9.04
C ASN A 272 0.14 0.68 10.15
N ARG A 273 -1.04 0.05 10.25
CA ARG A 273 -1.94 0.19 11.40
C ARG A 273 -1.37 -0.45 12.68
N LYS A 274 -0.62 -1.55 12.55
CA LYS A 274 -0.14 -2.36 13.69
C LYS A 274 1.26 -2.00 14.20
N ASN A 275 2.17 -1.56 13.32
CA ASN A 275 3.54 -1.20 13.70
C ASN A 275 3.76 0.31 13.56
N LYS A 276 4.58 0.90 14.45
CA LYS A 276 5.01 2.30 14.40
C LYS A 276 6.16 2.45 13.38
N ASP A 277 5.87 2.28 12.10
CA ASP A 277 6.89 2.35 11.05
C ASP A 277 6.49 3.39 9.98
N PHE A 278 7.39 4.32 9.70
CA PHE A 278 7.31 5.25 8.57
C PHE A 278 8.16 4.72 7.41
N LEU A 279 7.78 4.97 6.15
CA LEU A 279 8.53 4.44 5.00
C LEU A 279 9.99 4.93 5.04
N PHE A 280 10.17 6.19 5.40
CA PHE A 280 11.47 6.85 5.47
C PHE A 280 12.34 6.38 6.65
N GLU A 281 11.76 5.75 7.69
CA GLU A 281 12.54 5.07 8.74
C GLU A 281 13.22 3.78 8.24
N TYR A 282 12.78 3.25 7.09
CA TYR A 282 13.43 2.12 6.45
C TYR A 282 14.62 2.53 5.59
N VAL A 283 14.86 3.81 5.35
CA VAL A 283 16.03 4.25 4.59
C VAL A 283 17.19 4.50 5.55
N VAL A 284 18.35 3.91 5.28
CA VAL A 284 19.60 4.17 6.01
C VAL A 284 20.50 5.00 5.12
N ASP A 285 21.05 6.08 5.69
CA ASP A 285 22.09 6.90 5.07
C ASP A 285 23.41 6.11 4.89
#